data_AF-A0A4P9ZX37-F1
#
_entry.id   AF-A0A4P9ZX37-F1
#
_cell.length_a   1.000
_cell.length_b   1.000
_cell.length_c   1.000
_cell.angle_alpha   90.00
_cell.angle_beta   90.00
_cell.angle_gamma   90.00
#
_symmetry.space_group_name_H-M   'P 1'
#
loop_
_entity.id
_entity.type
_entity.pdbx_description
1 polymer ?
#
loop_
_entity_poly.entity_id
_entity_poly.type
_entity_poly.pdbx_seq_one_letter_code
_entity_poly.pdbx_strand_id
1 'polypeptide(L)'
;MSNLESSPLIPKRVTTTNQRIHNVLVQILTLVWFLCLPLRTVVGAVLWTFSFFFWRPFVAVFTRTPFAGMLARFVERNTWVVILFFALPASYVFDMFFTIRNWYVRSFLAAPKLHDQRVREVQAQVRRWNEEGRQKPMCTARPGWLTMSTRSSTFKDDCSRISVNLHDIIEVDTERQIVKVEPLVDMGQITAHLVPMGWSLAIMVEMEDLTVGGLLMGVGLEVNSHIYGLMFETVERFEVVLGDGSLVTCSRTENPDLFHALPMSHGTLGFLVSAEMRIIPCKPYMHLTYEPCHSLDEMSDKVTKYCESDNPPPFLEVTVYSKETSVIMLGEFADVTTPEQRAKINSVNYWWKPWFYKHVAKFLETGPSDEYIPLRHYFHRHTRSIFWKLEELIPFGNHPIYRYLLGWLGAPKIAFLKLFTHTPEVRRKVAESAVYQDIIVPISTIRESIILFHEEFEFYPLLFYPVKLFYKAPGCEGLIRNPKHVKEGTNPPWEMYFDLGVYGIPGPVQRGEPWDAAKANRAMEKFARDNTGMQLMYADTWQTQEEFEEMFDHTLYRKCREKYNAIGAFPEIWDKVKPQDQR
;
A
#
# COMPACT_ATOMS: atom_id res chain seq x y z
N MET A 1 -16.42 -53.63 9.45
CA MET A 1 -15.04 -53.77 9.95
C MET A 1 -14.14 -53.18 8.87
N SER A 2 -13.48 -52.04 9.01
CA SER A 2 -12.98 -51.30 10.17
C SER A 2 -12.95 -49.80 9.87
N ASN A 3 -13.37 -49.01 10.86
CA ASN A 3 -13.32 -47.56 10.93
C ASN A 3 -11.87 -47.03 10.82
N LEU A 4 -11.68 -45.96 10.03
CA LEU A 4 -10.60 -44.99 10.21
C LEU A 4 -11.23 -43.60 10.16
N GLU A 5 -11.72 -43.16 11.32
CA GLU A 5 -12.12 -41.78 11.58
C GLU A 5 -10.87 -40.88 11.55
N SER A 6 -10.79 -40.01 10.56
CA SER A 6 -9.85 -38.88 10.57
C SER A 6 -10.42 -37.77 11.44
N SER A 7 -10.01 -37.77 12.72
CA SER A 7 -10.32 -36.70 13.68
C SER A 7 -9.90 -35.32 13.13
N PRO A 8 -10.76 -34.28 13.21
CA PRO A 8 -10.33 -32.91 12.98
C PRO A 8 -9.40 -32.48 14.11
N LEU A 9 -8.27 -31.84 13.76
CA LEU A 9 -7.33 -31.24 14.69
C LEU A 9 -7.97 -30.02 15.36
N ILE A 10 -8.69 -30.26 16.46
CA ILE A 10 -9.13 -29.23 17.41
C ILE A 10 -7.87 -28.55 17.97
N PRO A 11 -7.75 -27.20 17.96
CA PRO A 11 -6.64 -26.53 18.62
C PRO A 11 -6.69 -26.85 20.11
N LYS A 12 -5.67 -27.58 20.60
CA LYS A 12 -5.55 -27.98 22.00
C LYS A 12 -5.75 -26.76 22.90
N ARG A 13 -6.68 -26.87 23.87
CA ARG A 13 -6.79 -25.95 25.01
C ARG A 13 -5.40 -25.77 25.61
N VAL A 14 -4.87 -24.57 25.48
CA VAL A 14 -3.64 -24.14 26.14
C VAL A 14 -3.85 -24.27 27.66
N THR A 15 -3.18 -25.25 28.25
CA THR A 15 -3.22 -25.58 29.68
C THR A 15 -2.75 -24.38 30.52
N THR A 16 -3.30 -24.22 31.73
CA THR A 16 -2.93 -23.22 32.76
C THR A 16 -1.42 -23.07 33.00
N THR A 17 -0.62 -24.09 32.65
CA THR A 17 0.85 -24.09 32.63
C THR A 17 1.44 -23.04 31.66
N ASN A 18 0.88 -22.88 30.47
CA ASN A 18 1.39 -21.92 29.48
C ASN A 18 1.12 -20.48 29.89
N GLN A 19 0.03 -20.21 30.62
CA GLN A 19 -0.26 -18.89 31.19
C GLN A 19 0.78 -18.51 32.26
N ARG A 20 1.21 -19.49 33.09
CA ARG A 20 2.26 -19.29 34.10
C ARG A 20 3.62 -19.06 33.46
N ILE A 21 3.98 -19.83 32.43
CA ILE A 21 5.22 -19.64 31.67
C ILE A 21 5.21 -18.28 30.98
N HIS A 22 4.08 -17.86 30.39
CA HIS A 22 3.88 -16.53 29.82
C HIS A 22 4.11 -15.42 30.86
N ASN A 23 3.50 -15.51 32.04
CA ASN A 23 3.68 -14.52 33.09
C ASN A 23 5.14 -14.43 33.59
N VAL A 24 5.82 -15.56 33.71
CA VAL A 24 7.24 -15.60 34.10
C VAL A 24 8.14 -15.01 33.00
N LEU A 25 7.88 -15.32 31.73
CA LEU A 25 8.62 -14.72 30.60
C LEU A 25 8.37 -13.22 30.48
N VAL A 26 7.13 -12.77 30.64
CA VAL A 26 6.78 -11.34 30.66
C VAL A 26 7.51 -10.65 31.81
N GLN A 27 7.55 -11.24 33.01
CA GLN A 27 8.32 -10.68 34.13
C GLN A 27 9.81 -10.62 33.82
N ILE A 28 10.41 -11.70 33.29
CA ILE A 28 11.84 -11.72 32.92
C ILE A 28 12.14 -10.66 31.87
N LEU A 29 11.33 -10.55 30.81
CA LEU A 29 11.53 -9.58 29.74
C LEU A 29 11.27 -8.15 30.20
N THR A 30 10.31 -7.93 31.09
CA THR A 30 10.08 -6.62 31.73
C THR A 30 11.29 -6.23 32.57
N LEU A 31 11.87 -7.19 33.30
CA LEU A 31 13.05 -6.99 34.13
C LEU A 31 14.30 -6.75 33.27
N VAL A 32 14.47 -7.47 32.17
CA VAL A 32 15.50 -7.20 31.14
C VAL A 32 15.29 -5.83 30.52
N TRP A 33 14.06 -5.44 30.19
CA TRP A 33 13.73 -4.11 29.68
C TRP A 33 14.08 -3.00 30.68
N PHE A 34 13.76 -3.18 31.96
CA PHE A 34 14.15 -2.26 33.03
C PHE A 34 15.66 -2.23 33.27
N LEU A 35 16.38 -3.33 33.10
CA LEU A 35 17.84 -3.39 33.18
C LEU A 35 18.51 -2.75 31.95
N CYS A 36 17.88 -2.83 30.77
CA CYS A 36 18.34 -2.18 29.56
C CYS A 36 17.94 -0.69 29.47
N LEU A 37 16.97 -0.23 30.27
CA LEU A 37 16.55 1.18 30.32
C LEU A 37 17.70 2.13 30.71
N PRO A 38 18.47 1.85 31.78
CA PRO A 38 19.70 2.58 32.11
C PRO A 38 20.71 2.56 30.97
N LEU A 39 20.88 1.40 30.31
CA LEU A 39 21.79 1.25 29.17
C LEU A 39 21.36 2.15 28.00
N ARG A 40 20.05 2.20 27.70
CA ARG A 40 19.49 3.08 26.67
C ARG A 40 19.65 4.56 27.02
N THR A 41 19.45 4.95 28.27
CA THR A 41 19.68 6.34 28.71
C THR A 41 21.15 6.71 28.68
N VAL A 42 22.05 5.79 29.05
CA VAL A 42 23.50 6.02 29.02
C VAL A 42 24.00 6.08 27.58
N VAL A 43 23.63 5.12 26.73
CA VAL A 43 23.95 5.14 25.29
C VAL A 43 23.36 6.38 24.62
N GLY A 44 22.12 6.74 24.95
CA GLY A 44 21.49 7.96 24.46
C GLY A 44 22.23 9.23 24.91
N ALA A 45 22.63 9.31 26.18
CA ALA A 45 23.41 10.43 26.71
C ALA A 45 24.80 10.50 26.06
N VAL A 46 25.49 9.36 25.90
CA VAL A 46 26.80 9.27 25.23
C VAL A 46 26.70 9.72 23.77
N LEU A 47 25.73 9.20 23.01
CA LEU A 47 25.46 9.61 21.63
C LEU A 47 25.07 11.08 21.54
N TRP A 48 24.31 11.60 22.50
CA TRP A 48 23.96 13.02 22.56
C TRP A 48 25.19 13.89 22.85
N THR A 49 26.02 13.54 23.84
CA THR A 49 27.27 14.26 24.12
C THR A 49 28.23 14.20 22.95
N PHE A 50 28.41 13.03 22.33
CA PHE A 50 29.21 12.89 21.13
C PHE A 50 28.65 13.75 19.99
N SER A 51 27.33 13.69 19.79
CA SER A 51 26.67 14.47 18.76
C SER A 51 26.81 15.98 18.99
N PHE A 52 26.70 16.43 20.25
CA PHE A 52 26.67 17.86 20.60
C PHE A 52 28.07 18.47 20.61
N PHE A 53 29.06 17.77 21.19
CA PHE A 53 30.42 18.30 21.35
C PHE A 53 31.35 17.98 20.18
N PHE A 54 31.11 16.89 19.43
CA PHE A 54 32.02 16.45 18.38
C PHE A 54 31.37 16.45 17.00
N TRP A 55 30.25 15.75 16.83
CA TRP A 55 29.63 15.59 15.51
C TRP A 55 29.07 16.89 14.93
N ARG A 56 28.23 17.62 15.69
CA ARG A 56 27.60 18.87 15.21
C ARG A 56 28.64 19.95 14.87
N PRO A 57 29.66 20.21 15.71
CA PRO A 57 30.74 21.14 15.37
C PRO A 57 31.54 20.67 14.15
N PHE A 58 31.87 19.37 14.08
CA PHE A 58 32.56 18.80 12.93
C PHE A 58 31.74 18.97 11.64
N VAL A 59 30.46 18.63 11.64
CA VAL A 59 29.57 18.80 10.48
C VAL A 59 29.48 20.28 10.10
N ALA A 60 29.32 21.19 11.06
CA ALA A 60 29.25 22.64 10.78
C ALA A 60 30.53 23.17 10.11
N VAL A 61 31.71 22.70 10.55
CA VAL A 61 33.00 23.03 9.92
C VAL A 61 33.11 22.38 8.55
N PHE A 62 32.77 21.09 8.46
CA PHE A 62 32.82 20.30 7.23
C PHE A 62 31.94 20.92 6.14
N THR A 63 30.69 21.28 6.45
CA THR A 63 29.74 21.88 5.49
C THR A 63 30.20 23.22 4.91
N ARG A 64 31.14 23.91 5.58
CA ARG A 64 31.73 25.16 5.09
C ARG A 64 32.92 24.94 4.15
N THR A 65 33.37 23.70 3.99
CA THR A 65 34.50 23.38 3.11
C THR A 65 34.06 23.20 1.66
N PRO A 66 34.91 23.53 0.67
CA PRO A 66 34.67 23.20 -0.74
C PRO A 66 34.50 21.70 -0.97
N PHE A 67 35.13 20.87 -0.13
CA PHE A 67 35.04 19.42 -0.17
C PHE A 67 33.63 18.92 0.16
N ALA A 68 32.94 19.52 1.12
CA ALA A 68 31.54 19.16 1.39
C ALA A 68 30.62 19.48 0.21
N GLY A 69 30.83 20.62 -0.47
CA GLY A 69 30.10 20.94 -1.70
C GLY A 69 30.40 19.97 -2.84
N MET A 70 31.66 19.52 -2.97
CA MET A 70 32.07 18.48 -3.93
C MET A 70 31.45 17.12 -3.59
N LEU A 71 31.49 16.71 -2.31
CA LEU A 71 30.93 15.46 -1.82
C LEU A 71 29.40 15.45 -1.96
N ALA A 72 28.72 16.56 -1.67
CA ALA A 72 27.29 16.70 -1.85
C ALA A 72 26.91 16.52 -3.34
N ARG A 73 27.60 17.19 -4.26
CA ARG A 73 27.39 16.99 -5.71
C ARG A 73 27.72 15.57 -6.17
N PHE A 74 28.76 14.95 -5.60
CA PHE A 74 29.11 13.57 -5.88
C PHE A 74 28.02 12.61 -5.41
N VAL A 75 27.49 12.80 -4.20
CA VAL A 75 26.40 12.00 -3.63
C VAL A 75 25.09 12.24 -4.39
N GLU A 76 24.75 13.48 -4.74
CA GLU A 76 23.58 13.79 -5.58
C GLU A 76 23.66 13.10 -6.95
N ARG A 77 24.87 13.00 -7.54
CA ARG A 77 25.11 12.33 -8.83
C ARG A 77 25.27 10.81 -8.70
N ASN A 78 25.60 10.30 -7.51
CA ASN A 78 25.87 8.89 -7.23
C ASN A 78 25.03 8.39 -6.05
N THR A 79 23.75 8.74 -6.01
CA THR A 79 22.81 8.35 -4.95
C THR A 79 22.79 6.83 -4.73
N TRP A 80 23.01 6.06 -5.81
CA TRP A 80 23.15 4.61 -5.78
C TRP A 80 24.24 4.12 -4.81
N VAL A 81 25.33 4.86 -4.59
CA VAL A 81 26.40 4.49 -3.63
C VAL A 81 25.87 4.53 -2.21
N VAL A 82 25.15 5.59 -1.85
CA VAL A 82 24.56 5.74 -0.52
C VAL A 82 23.51 4.66 -0.29
N ILE A 83 22.68 4.40 -1.30
CA ILE A 83 21.65 3.36 -1.22
C ILE A 83 22.30 1.99 -1.05
N LEU A 84 23.35 1.70 -1.83
CA LEU A 84 24.00 0.39 -1.83
C LEU A 84 24.71 0.06 -0.52
N PHE A 85 25.47 1.01 0.02
CA PHE A 85 26.32 0.75 1.19
C PHE A 85 25.63 1.08 2.53
N PHE A 86 24.56 1.87 2.53
CA PHE A 86 23.88 2.27 3.77
C PHE A 86 22.40 1.87 3.77
N ALA A 87 21.61 2.30 2.78
CA ALA A 87 20.16 2.10 2.83
C ALA A 87 19.77 0.61 2.70
N LEU A 88 20.38 -0.14 1.79
CA LEU A 88 20.09 -1.56 1.58
C LEU A 88 20.48 -2.43 2.78
N PRO A 89 21.72 -2.37 3.32
CA PRO A 89 22.06 -3.11 4.54
C PRO A 89 21.19 -2.74 5.74
N ALA A 90 20.91 -1.44 5.93
CA ALA A 90 20.03 -0.99 7.01
C ALA A 90 18.59 -1.52 6.84
N SER A 91 18.07 -1.50 5.60
CA SER A 91 16.77 -2.09 5.25
C SER A 91 16.72 -3.57 5.57
N TYR A 92 17.76 -4.33 5.18
CA TYR A 92 17.85 -5.76 5.45
C TYR A 92 17.86 -6.07 6.96
N VAL A 93 18.67 -5.35 7.74
CA VAL A 93 18.72 -5.52 9.21
C VAL A 93 17.39 -5.13 9.85
N PHE A 94 16.75 -4.07 9.37
CA PHE A 94 15.44 -3.64 9.81
C PHE A 94 14.38 -4.70 9.53
N ASP A 95 14.35 -5.25 8.31
CA ASP A 95 13.44 -6.35 7.95
C ASP A 95 13.66 -7.59 8.79
N MET A 96 14.91 -7.97 9.00
CA MET A 96 15.24 -9.10 9.86
C MET A 96 14.74 -8.86 11.28
N PHE A 97 14.96 -7.66 11.83
CA PHE A 97 14.45 -7.30 13.15
C PHE A 97 12.92 -7.36 13.21
N PHE A 98 12.21 -6.74 12.26
CA PHE A 98 10.75 -6.74 12.24
C PHE A 98 10.18 -8.13 11.98
N THR A 99 10.84 -8.94 11.14
CA THR A 99 10.45 -10.33 10.88
C THR A 99 10.58 -11.17 12.14
N ILE A 100 11.73 -11.09 12.84
CA ILE A 100 11.95 -11.80 14.10
C ILE A 100 10.98 -11.30 15.17
N ARG A 101 10.82 -9.98 15.30
CA ARG A 101 9.90 -9.35 16.26
C ARG A 101 8.46 -9.78 15.98
N ASN A 102 8.01 -9.70 14.73
CA ASN A 102 6.64 -10.05 14.35
C ASN A 102 6.42 -11.56 14.51
N TRP A 103 7.39 -12.40 14.17
CA TRP A 103 7.34 -13.84 14.44
C TRP A 103 7.24 -14.13 15.95
N TYR A 104 8.05 -13.45 16.77
CA TYR A 104 8.02 -13.59 18.22
C TYR A 104 6.68 -13.11 18.80
N VAL A 105 6.23 -11.91 18.39
CA VAL A 105 4.92 -11.37 18.77
C VAL A 105 3.86 -12.39 18.37
N ARG A 106 3.82 -12.86 17.13
CA ARG A 106 2.84 -13.85 16.67
C ARG A 106 2.85 -15.16 17.45
N SER A 107 4.03 -15.69 17.73
CA SER A 107 4.17 -17.01 18.36
C SER A 107 3.89 -16.98 19.86
N PHE A 108 4.13 -15.83 20.52
CA PHE A 108 4.14 -15.76 22.00
C PHE A 108 3.29 -14.65 22.61
N LEU A 109 2.98 -13.58 21.88
CA LEU A 109 2.27 -12.37 22.36
C LEU A 109 0.97 -12.05 21.60
N ALA A 110 0.82 -12.53 20.36
CA ALA A 110 -0.39 -12.43 19.56
C ALA A 110 -1.34 -13.49 20.09
N ALA A 111 -2.06 -13.09 21.12
CA ALA A 111 -3.32 -13.71 21.41
C ALA A 111 -4.37 -12.84 20.73
N PRO A 112 -5.05 -13.32 19.67
CA PRO A 112 -6.27 -12.68 19.17
C PRO A 112 -7.24 -12.29 20.31
N LYS A 113 -7.21 -13.04 21.41
CA LYS A 113 -7.97 -12.79 22.65
C LYS A 113 -7.63 -11.49 23.38
N LEU A 114 -6.49 -10.84 23.08
CA LEU A 114 -6.08 -9.56 23.64
C LEU A 114 -6.54 -8.37 22.80
N HIS A 115 -7.15 -8.62 21.63
CA HIS A 115 -7.69 -7.57 20.76
C HIS A 115 -8.57 -6.59 21.55
N ASP A 116 -9.57 -7.10 22.26
CA ASP A 116 -10.50 -6.28 23.05
C ASP A 116 -9.79 -5.44 24.12
N GLN A 117 -8.72 -5.98 24.73
CA GLN A 117 -7.93 -5.24 25.72
C GLN A 117 -7.18 -4.08 25.05
N ARG A 118 -6.54 -4.32 23.90
CA ARG A 118 -5.83 -3.27 23.15
C ARG A 118 -6.79 -2.22 22.60
N VAL A 119 -7.99 -2.62 22.17
CA VAL A 119 -9.05 -1.67 21.78
C VAL A 119 -9.46 -0.80 22.96
N ARG A 120 -9.63 -1.36 24.16
CA ARG A 120 -9.89 -0.56 25.38
C ARG A 120 -8.78 0.44 25.69
N GLU A 121 -7.52 0.10 25.41
CA GLU A 121 -6.39 1.04 25.55
C GLU A 121 -6.48 2.20 24.55
N VAL A 122 -6.93 1.95 23.32
CA VAL A 122 -7.23 3.01 22.34
C VAL A 122 -8.38 3.89 22.84
N GLN A 123 -9.48 3.30 23.32
CA GLN A 123 -10.60 4.05 23.89
C GLN A 123 -10.18 4.91 25.09
N ALA A 124 -9.33 4.37 25.98
CA ALA A 124 -8.83 5.09 27.14
C ALA A 124 -7.97 6.31 26.75
N GLN A 125 -7.14 6.18 25.71
CA GLN A 125 -6.37 7.31 25.17
C GLN A 125 -7.29 8.41 24.64
N VAL A 126 -8.33 8.05 23.88
CA VAL A 126 -9.30 9.01 23.33
C VAL A 126 -10.12 9.68 24.43
N ARG A 127 -10.55 8.94 25.46
CA ARG A 127 -11.26 9.53 26.61
C ARG A 127 -10.40 10.51 27.39
N ARG A 128 -9.13 10.18 27.63
CA ARG A 128 -8.16 11.10 28.24
C ARG A 128 -7.99 12.38 27.42
N TRP A 129 -7.87 12.24 26.10
CA TRP A 129 -7.79 13.40 25.20
C TRP A 129 -9.05 14.29 25.27
N ASN A 130 -10.24 13.70 25.45
CA ASN A 130 -11.47 14.44 25.69
C ASN A 130 -11.46 15.16 27.05
N GLU A 131 -10.98 14.52 28.11
CA GLU A 131 -10.83 15.10 29.46
C GLU A 131 -9.83 16.28 29.48
N GLU A 132 -8.80 16.24 28.64
CA GLU A 132 -7.82 17.31 28.45
C GLU A 132 -8.35 18.51 27.64
N GLY A 133 -9.63 18.47 27.23
CA GLY A 133 -10.31 19.61 26.61
C GLY A 133 -10.04 19.79 25.11
N ARG A 134 -9.66 18.73 24.39
CA ARG A 134 -9.53 18.72 22.91
C ARG A 134 -8.60 19.80 22.32
N GLN A 135 -7.46 20.04 22.96
CA GLN A 135 -6.52 21.12 22.57
C GLN A 135 -6.04 21.03 21.10
N LYS A 136 -5.87 19.82 20.58
CA LYS A 136 -5.40 19.54 19.22
C LYS A 136 -6.18 18.37 18.62
N PRO A 137 -6.44 18.33 17.29
CA PRO A 137 -7.02 17.18 16.63
C PRO A 137 -6.20 15.90 16.85
N MET A 138 -6.82 14.73 16.78
CA MET A 138 -6.16 13.45 16.92
C MET A 138 -5.71 12.87 15.57
N CYS A 139 -4.61 12.12 15.59
CA CYS A 139 -4.19 11.27 14.49
C CYS A 139 -3.50 10.00 15.00
N THR A 140 -3.25 9.03 14.11
CA THR A 140 -2.52 7.82 14.48
C THR A 140 -1.06 8.15 14.82
N ALA A 141 -0.55 7.54 15.89
CA ALA A 141 0.83 7.70 16.34
C ALA A 141 1.86 7.05 15.41
N ARG A 142 1.42 6.28 14.40
CA ARG A 142 2.30 5.68 13.39
C ARG A 142 3.17 6.77 12.75
N PRO A 143 4.51 6.74 12.87
CA PRO A 143 5.37 7.74 12.26
C PRO A 143 5.16 7.87 10.75
N GLY A 144 5.18 9.10 10.23
CA GLY A 144 4.97 9.37 8.80
C GLY A 144 5.97 8.66 7.89
N TRP A 145 7.23 8.56 8.32
CA TRP A 145 8.29 7.86 7.59
C TRP A 145 8.04 6.36 7.42
N LEU A 146 7.23 5.72 8.30
CA LEU A 146 6.84 4.31 8.19
C LEU A 146 5.64 4.07 7.26
N THR A 147 5.04 5.13 6.70
CA THR A 147 3.97 4.99 5.71
C THR A 147 4.57 4.75 4.33
N MET A 148 3.83 4.14 3.40
CA MET A 148 4.27 3.95 2.01
C MET A 148 3.97 5.18 1.13
N SER A 149 3.07 6.06 1.56
CA SER A 149 2.65 7.28 0.86
C SER A 149 3.81 8.24 0.57
N THR A 150 3.94 8.81 -0.62
CA THR A 150 5.02 9.78 -0.93
C THR A 150 4.83 11.14 -0.25
N ARG A 151 3.65 11.36 0.34
CA ARG A 151 3.31 12.54 1.14
C ARG A 151 4.13 12.66 2.41
N SER A 152 4.35 13.90 2.82
CA SER A 152 4.86 14.21 4.15
C SER A 152 3.70 14.38 5.13
N SER A 153 3.81 13.68 6.25
CA SER A 153 2.78 13.70 7.30
C SER A 153 2.95 14.89 8.27
N THR A 154 3.27 16.10 7.79
CA THR A 154 3.49 17.27 8.68
C THR A 154 2.28 17.67 9.50
N PHE A 155 1.07 17.35 9.05
CA PHE A 155 -0.15 17.55 9.85
C PHE A 155 -0.07 16.86 11.23
N LYS A 156 0.78 15.83 11.38
CA LYS A 156 0.98 15.10 12.64
C LYS A 156 1.75 15.88 13.72
N ASP A 157 2.35 17.02 13.40
CA ASP A 157 3.01 17.89 14.39
C ASP A 157 1.98 18.74 15.14
N ASP A 158 0.86 19.04 14.47
CA ASP A 158 -0.26 19.80 15.03
C ASP A 158 -1.37 18.90 15.60
N CYS A 159 -1.14 17.58 15.63
CA CYS A 159 -2.10 16.60 16.14
C CYS A 159 -1.62 15.87 17.41
N SER A 160 -2.56 15.51 18.28
CA SER A 160 -2.38 14.54 19.35
C SER A 160 -2.27 13.12 18.78
N ARG A 161 -1.25 12.37 19.20
CA ARG A 161 -0.90 11.07 18.61
C ARG A 161 -1.48 9.92 19.43
N ILE A 162 -2.44 9.20 18.86
CA ILE A 162 -3.10 8.04 19.49
C ILE A 162 -2.44 6.74 18.99
N SER A 163 -1.98 5.93 19.92
CA SER A 163 -1.30 4.67 19.62
C SER A 163 -2.29 3.57 19.30
N VAL A 164 -2.32 3.13 18.04
CA VAL A 164 -3.17 2.04 17.51
C VAL A 164 -2.27 0.91 17.00
N ASN A 165 -1.55 0.24 17.92
CA ASN A 165 -0.58 -0.80 17.59
C ASN A 165 -1.26 -2.17 17.49
N LEU A 166 -2.03 -2.37 16.43
CA LEU A 166 -2.85 -3.56 16.19
C LEU A 166 -2.36 -4.26 14.90
N HIS A 167 -1.72 -5.43 15.03
CA HIS A 167 -0.99 -6.17 13.98
C HIS A 167 -1.39 -7.64 13.80
N ASP A 168 -2.45 -8.09 14.46
CA ASP A 168 -2.85 -9.50 14.52
C ASP A 168 -3.96 -9.83 13.53
N ILE A 169 -3.86 -11.02 12.93
CA ILE A 169 -4.99 -11.68 12.27
C ILE A 169 -5.80 -12.33 13.38
N ILE A 170 -7.04 -11.88 13.58
CA ILE A 170 -7.85 -12.22 14.74
C ILE A 170 -8.49 -13.59 14.54
N GLU A 171 -9.14 -13.78 13.39
CA GLU A 171 -9.91 -14.99 13.09
C GLU A 171 -9.98 -15.22 11.58
N VAL A 172 -9.97 -16.49 11.17
CA VAL A 172 -10.25 -16.93 9.80
C VAL A 172 -11.46 -17.85 9.87
N ASP A 173 -12.59 -17.40 9.32
CA ASP A 173 -13.82 -18.17 9.23
C ASP A 173 -13.98 -18.72 7.81
N THR A 174 -13.75 -20.02 7.66
CA THR A 174 -13.82 -20.73 6.37
C THR A 174 -15.26 -21.01 5.92
N GLU A 175 -16.22 -21.00 6.85
CA GLU A 175 -17.63 -21.24 6.53
C GLU A 175 -18.27 -19.95 6.00
N ARG A 176 -18.02 -18.82 6.67
CA ARG A 176 -18.46 -17.49 6.20
C ARG A 176 -17.56 -16.92 5.12
N GLN A 177 -16.40 -17.53 4.85
CA GLN A 177 -15.37 -17.03 3.93
C GLN A 177 -14.92 -15.61 4.27
N ILE A 178 -14.60 -15.38 5.55
CA ILE A 178 -14.18 -14.07 6.07
C ILE A 178 -12.88 -14.22 6.87
N VAL A 179 -12.03 -13.20 6.80
CA VAL A 179 -10.90 -13.01 7.72
C VAL A 179 -11.10 -11.72 8.50
N LYS A 180 -11.03 -11.81 9.84
CA LYS A 180 -11.04 -10.64 10.74
C LYS A 180 -9.60 -10.23 11.05
N VAL A 181 -9.23 -8.99 10.74
CA VAL A 181 -7.85 -8.50 10.83
C VAL A 181 -7.75 -7.14 11.50
N GLU A 182 -6.62 -6.91 12.15
CA GLU A 182 -6.25 -5.61 12.69
C GLU A 182 -5.66 -4.67 11.60
N PRO A 183 -5.78 -3.34 11.75
CA PRO A 183 -5.44 -2.35 10.72
C PRO A 183 -3.97 -2.33 10.29
N LEU A 184 -3.01 -2.72 11.13
CA LEU A 184 -1.59 -2.73 10.80
C LEU A 184 -1.08 -4.13 10.42
N VAL A 185 -1.98 -5.07 10.13
CA VAL A 185 -1.63 -6.28 9.39
C VAL A 185 -1.25 -5.88 7.96
N ASP A 186 -0.14 -6.40 7.46
CA ASP A 186 0.37 -6.13 6.10
C ASP A 186 0.05 -7.26 5.10
N MET A 187 0.15 -7.00 3.79
CA MET A 187 -0.18 -8.00 2.76
C MET A 187 0.76 -9.21 2.79
N GLY A 188 2.03 -9.00 3.16
CA GLY A 188 3.01 -10.09 3.33
C GLY A 188 2.57 -11.08 4.42
N GLN A 189 2.04 -10.54 5.52
CA GLN A 189 1.47 -11.27 6.64
C GLN A 189 0.17 -11.99 6.29
N ILE A 190 -0.75 -11.34 5.57
CA ILE A 190 -2.01 -11.94 5.11
C ILE A 190 -1.73 -13.15 4.23
N THR A 191 -0.93 -12.96 3.18
CA THR A 191 -0.57 -14.03 2.26
C THR A 191 0.17 -15.16 2.97
N ALA A 192 0.92 -14.89 4.04
CA ALA A 192 1.70 -15.92 4.74
C ALA A 192 0.81 -16.81 5.61
N HIS A 193 -0.33 -16.26 6.04
CA HIS A 193 -1.30 -16.96 6.85
C HIS A 193 -2.37 -17.67 6.01
N LEU A 194 -2.94 -16.99 5.02
CA LEU A 194 -4.09 -17.51 4.25
C LEU A 194 -3.70 -18.50 3.15
N VAL A 195 -2.63 -18.24 2.39
CA VAL A 195 -2.26 -19.07 1.23
C VAL A 195 -1.98 -20.53 1.61
N PRO A 196 -1.25 -20.83 2.71
CA PRO A 196 -1.08 -22.22 3.15
C PRO A 196 -2.39 -22.92 3.55
N MET A 197 -3.44 -22.17 3.90
CA MET A 197 -4.76 -22.69 4.23
C MET A 197 -5.66 -22.86 2.98
N GLY A 198 -5.16 -22.52 1.78
CA GLY A 198 -5.93 -22.55 0.53
C GLY A 198 -6.84 -21.34 0.32
N TRP A 199 -6.56 -20.21 0.99
CA TRP A 199 -7.36 -19.00 0.91
C TRP A 199 -6.52 -17.78 0.47
N SER A 200 -7.17 -16.83 -0.19
CA SER A 200 -6.65 -15.51 -0.50
C SER A 200 -7.69 -14.46 -0.15
N LEU A 201 -7.29 -13.20 0.06
CA LEU A 201 -8.25 -12.09 -0.02
C LEU A 201 -8.86 -12.05 -1.43
N ALA A 202 -10.11 -11.60 -1.53
CA ALA A 202 -10.78 -11.41 -2.82
C ALA A 202 -10.05 -10.38 -3.70
N ILE A 203 -9.53 -9.31 -3.08
CA ILE A 203 -8.59 -8.37 -3.70
C ILE A 203 -7.31 -8.41 -2.89
N MET A 204 -6.22 -8.84 -3.52
CA MET A 204 -4.87 -8.87 -2.94
C MET A 204 -4.04 -7.81 -3.64
N VAL A 205 -3.35 -6.96 -2.87
CA VAL A 205 -2.45 -5.90 -3.37
C VAL A 205 -1.01 -6.43 -3.38
N GLU A 206 -0.20 -5.96 -4.31
CA GLU A 206 1.05 -6.58 -4.76
C GLU A 206 2.33 -6.27 -3.97
N MET A 207 2.22 -5.40 -2.95
CA MET A 207 3.34 -5.01 -2.10
C MET A 207 3.19 -5.53 -0.68
N GLU A 208 4.23 -6.20 -0.17
CA GLU A 208 4.20 -6.83 1.16
C GLU A 208 3.95 -5.83 2.30
N ASP A 209 4.55 -4.64 2.24
CA ASP A 209 4.55 -3.64 3.32
C ASP A 209 3.26 -2.80 3.44
N LEU A 210 2.29 -2.99 2.53
CA LEU A 210 1.03 -2.27 2.55
C LEU A 210 0.10 -2.84 3.63
N THR A 211 -0.35 -1.97 4.53
CA THR A 211 -1.21 -2.34 5.66
C THR A 211 -2.69 -2.27 5.30
N VAL A 212 -3.48 -3.23 5.79
CA VAL A 212 -4.94 -3.32 5.58
C VAL A 212 -5.63 -1.99 5.83
N GLY A 213 -5.40 -1.36 6.99
CA GLY A 213 -6.07 -0.10 7.33
C GLY A 213 -5.70 1.07 6.41
N GLY A 214 -4.49 1.04 5.83
CA GLY A 214 -4.07 2.04 4.84
C GLY A 214 -4.80 1.87 3.51
N LEU A 215 -4.98 0.62 3.06
CA LEU A 215 -5.69 0.29 1.82
C LEU A 215 -7.20 0.52 1.94
N LEU A 216 -7.79 0.18 3.09
CA LEU A 216 -9.24 0.34 3.31
C LEU A 216 -9.66 1.81 3.53
N MET A 217 -8.83 2.60 4.21
CA MET A 217 -9.14 4.02 4.50
C MET A 217 -8.59 4.99 3.45
N GLY A 218 -7.59 4.58 2.67
CA GLY A 218 -7.17 5.26 1.46
C GLY A 218 -7.82 4.60 0.27
N VAL A 219 -7.00 4.01 -0.59
CA VAL A 219 -7.43 3.23 -1.75
C VAL A 219 -6.69 1.90 -1.76
N GLY A 220 -7.41 0.84 -2.12
CA GLY A 220 -6.85 -0.47 -2.40
C GLY A 220 -7.54 -1.01 -3.63
N LEU A 221 -6.76 -1.35 -4.65
CA LEU A 221 -7.19 -1.98 -5.88
C LEU A 221 -6.02 -2.79 -6.41
N GLU A 222 -6.29 -3.78 -7.26
CA GLU A 222 -5.27 -4.57 -7.92
C GLU A 222 -5.91 -5.34 -9.09
N VAL A 223 -5.20 -6.32 -9.64
CA VAL A 223 -5.58 -7.18 -10.77
C VAL A 223 -6.92 -7.93 -10.70
N ASN A 224 -7.59 -7.97 -9.53
CA ASN A 224 -8.94 -8.57 -9.37
C ASN A 224 -10.06 -7.51 -9.31
N SER A 225 -9.70 -6.23 -9.35
CA SER A 225 -10.62 -5.13 -9.13
C SER A 225 -11.64 -4.97 -10.25
N HIS A 226 -11.39 -5.47 -11.45
CA HIS A 226 -12.38 -5.54 -12.53
C HIS A 226 -13.49 -6.57 -12.26
N ILE A 227 -13.36 -7.40 -11.21
CA ILE A 227 -14.41 -8.32 -10.75
C ILE A 227 -15.06 -7.81 -9.47
N TYR A 228 -14.25 -7.52 -8.45
CA TYR A 228 -14.73 -7.22 -7.09
C TYR A 228 -14.79 -5.73 -6.76
N GLY A 229 -14.33 -4.85 -7.65
CA GLY A 229 -14.23 -3.41 -7.45
C GLY A 229 -13.05 -3.00 -6.58
N LEU A 230 -13.25 -2.01 -5.70
CA LEU A 230 -12.23 -1.55 -4.77
C LEU A 230 -12.17 -2.45 -3.54
N MET A 231 -11.01 -2.52 -2.87
CA MET A 231 -10.76 -3.44 -1.76
C MET A 231 -11.80 -3.31 -0.63
N PHE A 232 -12.26 -2.10 -0.33
CA PHE A 232 -13.27 -1.88 0.70
C PHE A 232 -14.65 -2.46 0.34
N GLU A 233 -14.95 -2.70 -0.93
CA GLU A 233 -16.21 -3.35 -1.34
C GLU A 233 -16.27 -4.79 -0.85
N THR A 234 -15.11 -5.43 -0.68
CA THR A 234 -14.97 -6.80 -0.15
C THR A 234 -14.99 -6.86 1.38
N VAL A 235 -15.18 -5.74 2.06
CA VAL A 235 -15.32 -5.68 3.52
C VAL A 235 -16.77 -5.89 3.90
N GLU A 236 -17.00 -6.75 4.89
CA GLU A 236 -18.34 -7.02 5.45
C GLU A 236 -18.64 -6.15 6.68
N ARG A 237 -17.61 -5.87 7.49
CA ARG A 237 -17.76 -5.14 8.76
C ARG A 237 -16.49 -4.40 9.15
N PHE A 238 -16.65 -3.22 9.73
CA PHE A 238 -15.60 -2.46 10.41
C PHE A 238 -15.91 -2.29 11.90
N GLU A 239 -14.87 -2.25 12.71
CA GLU A 239 -14.93 -1.75 14.08
C GLU A 239 -14.06 -0.49 14.19
N VAL A 240 -14.66 0.58 14.72
CA VAL A 240 -14.04 1.91 14.74
C VAL A 240 -14.20 2.54 16.12
N VAL A 241 -13.10 3.09 16.66
CA VAL A 241 -13.14 3.95 17.84
C VAL A 241 -13.36 5.40 17.40
N LEU A 242 -14.49 5.99 17.83
CA LEU A 242 -14.90 7.35 17.46
C LEU A 242 -14.20 8.42 18.30
N GLY A 243 -14.43 9.69 17.95
CA GLY A 243 -13.80 10.85 18.62
C GLY A 243 -14.18 11.00 20.10
N ASP A 244 -15.29 10.42 20.55
CA ASP A 244 -15.73 10.37 21.94
C ASP A 244 -15.16 9.17 22.73
N GLY A 245 -14.44 8.26 22.04
CA GLY A 245 -13.89 7.03 22.61
C GLY A 245 -14.89 5.88 22.71
N SER A 246 -16.09 6.01 22.11
CA SER A 246 -16.99 4.88 21.90
C SER A 246 -16.45 3.95 20.83
N LEU A 247 -16.74 2.64 20.96
CA LEU A 247 -16.44 1.63 19.95
C LEU A 247 -17.73 1.35 19.19
N VAL A 248 -17.71 1.56 17.89
CA VAL A 248 -18.87 1.34 17.02
C VAL A 248 -18.53 0.29 15.98
N THR A 249 -19.49 -0.60 15.75
CA THR A 249 -19.50 -1.47 14.58
C THR A 249 -20.24 -0.79 13.45
N CYS A 250 -19.72 -0.88 12.23
CA CYS A 250 -20.49 -0.56 11.04
C CYS A 250 -20.38 -1.65 9.96
N SER A 251 -21.47 -1.85 9.22
CA SER A 251 -21.66 -2.77 8.11
C SER A 251 -22.73 -2.21 7.17
N ARG A 252 -23.08 -2.93 6.10
CA ARG A 252 -24.19 -2.56 5.22
C ARG A 252 -25.56 -2.51 5.92
N THR A 253 -25.70 -3.10 7.11
CA THR A 253 -26.97 -3.18 7.86
C THR A 253 -26.92 -2.48 9.22
N GLU A 254 -25.73 -2.22 9.75
CA GLU A 254 -25.51 -1.57 11.05
C GLU A 254 -24.67 -0.31 10.84
N ASN A 255 -25.14 0.88 11.22
CA ASN A 255 -24.46 2.16 10.94
C ASN A 255 -23.97 2.29 9.46
N PRO A 256 -24.86 2.08 8.47
CA PRO A 256 -24.47 2.00 7.06
C PRO A 256 -23.86 3.31 6.53
N ASP A 257 -24.30 4.45 7.05
CA ASP A 257 -23.73 5.75 6.73
C ASP A 257 -22.23 5.83 7.07
N LEU A 258 -21.85 5.38 8.27
CA LEU A 258 -20.43 5.31 8.64
C LEU A 258 -19.67 4.29 7.79
N PHE A 259 -20.26 3.12 7.54
CA PHE A 259 -19.65 2.07 6.71
C PHE A 259 -19.27 2.60 5.32
N HIS A 260 -20.16 3.34 4.67
CA HIS A 260 -19.94 3.90 3.34
C HIS A 260 -19.07 5.17 3.35
N ALA A 261 -19.00 5.92 4.45
CA ALA A 261 -18.18 7.13 4.56
C ALA A 261 -16.71 6.87 4.96
N LEU A 262 -16.39 5.69 5.51
CA LEU A 262 -15.03 5.34 5.96
C LEU A 262 -13.99 5.23 4.83
N PRO A 263 -14.27 4.57 3.68
CA PRO A 263 -13.34 4.52 2.56
C PRO A 263 -12.94 5.92 2.08
N MET A 264 -11.69 6.09 1.66
CA MET A 264 -11.10 7.40 1.26
C MET A 264 -11.09 8.49 2.37
N SER A 265 -11.56 8.21 3.59
CA SER A 265 -11.51 9.18 4.70
C SER A 265 -10.11 9.38 5.28
N HIS A 266 -9.14 8.52 4.95
CA HIS A 266 -7.80 8.52 5.53
C HIS A 266 -7.79 8.49 7.08
N GLY A 267 -8.82 7.92 7.71
CA GLY A 267 -8.98 7.87 9.15
C GLY A 267 -9.25 9.25 9.77
N THR A 268 -10.10 10.06 9.15
CA THR A 268 -10.62 11.34 9.69
C THR A 268 -12.00 11.22 10.33
N LEU A 269 -12.63 10.04 10.27
CA LEU A 269 -13.91 9.75 10.94
C LEU A 269 -13.77 8.95 12.25
N GLY A 270 -12.62 8.29 12.44
CA GLY A 270 -12.35 7.46 13.61
C GLY A 270 -11.09 6.61 13.43
N PHE A 271 -10.73 5.89 14.48
CA PHE A 271 -9.63 4.92 14.45
C PHE A 271 -10.17 3.54 14.12
N LEU A 272 -9.85 3.04 12.92
CA LEU A 272 -10.10 1.64 12.56
C LEU A 272 -9.34 0.73 13.52
N VAL A 273 -10.02 -0.22 14.14
CA VAL A 273 -9.41 -1.22 15.03
C VAL A 273 -9.52 -2.65 14.52
N SER A 274 -10.55 -2.97 13.73
CA SER A 274 -10.63 -4.24 13.02
C SER A 274 -11.48 -4.14 11.74
N ALA A 275 -11.23 -5.05 10.80
CA ALA A 275 -12.03 -5.22 9.59
C ALA A 275 -12.28 -6.71 9.32
N GLU A 276 -13.51 -7.06 8.94
CA GLU A 276 -13.89 -8.38 8.40
C GLU A 276 -13.86 -8.32 6.87
N MET A 277 -12.91 -9.02 6.25
CA MET A 277 -12.69 -9.01 4.79
C MET A 277 -13.03 -10.35 4.17
N ARG A 278 -13.63 -10.34 2.98
CA ARG A 278 -13.95 -11.56 2.23
C ARG A 278 -12.68 -12.26 1.73
N ILE A 279 -12.66 -13.58 1.92
CA ILE A 279 -11.64 -14.48 1.37
C ILE A 279 -12.24 -15.37 0.29
N ILE A 280 -11.40 -15.79 -0.65
CA ILE A 280 -11.75 -16.69 -1.76
C ILE A 280 -10.81 -17.90 -1.77
N PRO A 281 -11.26 -19.08 -2.22
CA PRO A 281 -10.39 -20.21 -2.41
C PRO A 281 -9.27 -19.89 -3.40
N CYS A 282 -8.04 -20.29 -3.09
CA CYS A 282 -6.90 -20.12 -3.97
C CYS A 282 -6.15 -21.44 -4.19
N LYS A 283 -5.43 -21.53 -5.30
CA LYS A 283 -4.54 -22.67 -5.61
C LYS A 283 -3.07 -22.29 -5.45
N PRO A 284 -2.14 -23.26 -5.34
CA PRO A 284 -0.74 -22.96 -5.04
C PRO A 284 -0.01 -22.16 -6.13
N TYR A 285 -0.52 -22.16 -7.37
CA TYR A 285 0.07 -21.47 -8.52
C TYR A 285 -0.93 -20.51 -9.17
N MET A 286 -0.37 -19.45 -9.78
CA MET A 286 -1.02 -18.59 -10.74
C MET A 286 -0.58 -19.04 -12.15
N HIS A 287 -1.53 -19.46 -12.98
CA HIS A 287 -1.28 -19.63 -14.41
C HIS A 287 -1.45 -18.25 -15.07
N LEU A 288 -0.39 -17.73 -15.66
CA LEU A 288 -0.35 -16.39 -16.23
C LEU A 288 -0.08 -16.49 -17.73
N THR A 289 -0.97 -15.91 -18.54
CA THR A 289 -0.81 -15.79 -20.00
C THR A 289 -0.44 -14.36 -20.35
N TYR A 290 0.54 -14.21 -21.24
CA TYR A 290 1.05 -12.95 -21.75
C TYR A 290 0.62 -12.74 -23.19
N GLU A 291 -0.06 -11.64 -23.46
CA GLU A 291 -0.48 -11.22 -24.79
C GLU A 291 0.17 -9.87 -25.13
N PRO A 292 1.28 -9.85 -25.89
CA PRO A 292 1.84 -8.61 -26.39
C PRO A 292 0.88 -7.96 -27.40
N CYS A 293 0.80 -6.64 -27.34
CA CYS A 293 0.05 -5.79 -28.26
C CYS A 293 1.01 -4.76 -28.87
N HIS A 294 0.83 -4.45 -30.16
CA HIS A 294 1.70 -3.54 -30.91
C HIS A 294 0.97 -2.31 -31.45
N SER A 295 -0.28 -2.10 -31.03
CA SER A 295 -0.96 -0.82 -31.17
C SER A 295 -1.81 -0.50 -29.94
N LEU A 296 -2.06 0.80 -29.75
CA LEU A 296 -2.95 1.30 -28.70
C LEU A 296 -4.40 0.82 -28.91
N ASP A 297 -4.85 0.76 -30.17
CA ASP A 297 -6.20 0.29 -30.52
C ASP A 297 -6.35 -1.20 -30.19
N GLU A 298 -5.34 -2.02 -30.50
CA GLU A 298 -5.34 -3.46 -30.18
C GLU A 298 -5.43 -3.69 -28.66
N MET A 299 -4.66 -2.93 -27.87
CA MET A 299 -4.70 -3.01 -26.42
C MET A 299 -6.07 -2.59 -25.88
N SER A 300 -6.59 -1.44 -26.33
CA SER A 300 -7.88 -0.91 -25.89
C SER A 300 -9.03 -1.88 -26.18
N ASP A 301 -9.07 -2.43 -27.39
CA ASP A 301 -10.11 -3.36 -27.82
C ASP A 301 -10.07 -4.68 -27.02
N LYS A 302 -8.87 -5.27 -26.85
CA LYS A 302 -8.72 -6.52 -26.09
C LYS A 302 -9.08 -6.34 -24.62
N VAL A 303 -8.57 -5.29 -23.97
CA VAL A 303 -8.85 -5.03 -22.54
C VAL A 303 -10.33 -4.80 -22.33
N THR A 304 -10.97 -3.96 -23.16
CA THR A 304 -12.42 -3.71 -23.08
C THR A 304 -13.20 -5.00 -23.26
N LYS A 305 -12.84 -5.82 -24.25
CA LYS A 305 -13.46 -7.13 -24.49
C LYS A 305 -13.34 -8.08 -23.30
N TYR A 306 -12.16 -8.17 -22.67
CA TYR A 306 -11.97 -9.02 -21.49
C TYR A 306 -12.80 -8.54 -20.30
N CYS A 307 -12.79 -7.22 -20.05
CA CYS A 307 -13.53 -6.57 -18.97
C CYS A 307 -15.05 -6.69 -19.11
N GLU A 308 -15.57 -6.68 -20.33
CA GLU A 308 -17.02 -6.73 -20.61
C GLU A 308 -17.58 -8.13 -20.85
N SER A 309 -16.69 -9.13 -20.97
CA SER A 309 -17.10 -10.53 -21.17
C SER A 309 -17.93 -11.08 -20.02
N ASP A 310 -18.83 -12.03 -20.32
CA ASP A 310 -19.68 -12.67 -19.30
C ASP A 310 -18.88 -13.53 -18.31
N ASN A 311 -17.71 -14.02 -18.74
CA ASN A 311 -16.77 -14.78 -17.91
C ASN A 311 -15.37 -14.14 -18.00
N PRO A 312 -15.15 -13.02 -17.30
CA PRO A 312 -13.88 -12.32 -17.37
C PRO A 312 -12.75 -13.15 -16.74
N PRO A 313 -11.51 -13.01 -17.22
CA PRO A 313 -10.35 -13.64 -16.59
C PRO A 313 -10.28 -13.22 -15.12
N PRO A 314 -10.01 -14.13 -14.16
CA PRO A 314 -10.02 -13.78 -12.73
C PRO A 314 -9.03 -12.67 -12.36
N PHE A 315 -7.86 -12.64 -13.02
CA PHE A 315 -6.82 -11.64 -12.83
C PHE A 315 -6.53 -10.97 -14.17
N LEU A 316 -6.49 -9.64 -14.21
CA LEU A 316 -6.17 -8.84 -15.40
C LEU A 316 -5.26 -7.66 -15.05
N GLU A 317 -4.10 -7.59 -15.69
CA GLU A 317 -3.13 -6.49 -15.59
C GLU A 317 -2.64 -6.13 -16.98
N VAL A 318 -2.31 -4.86 -17.21
CA VAL A 318 -1.57 -4.46 -18.41
C VAL A 318 -0.34 -3.66 -17.98
N THR A 319 0.78 -3.92 -18.64
CA THR A 319 1.97 -3.06 -18.55
C THR A 319 2.20 -2.42 -19.90
N VAL A 320 2.16 -1.09 -19.95
CA VAL A 320 2.37 -0.32 -21.18
C VAL A 320 3.83 0.09 -21.27
N TYR A 321 4.52 -0.27 -22.35
CA TYR A 321 5.97 -0.05 -22.52
C TYR A 321 6.31 1.07 -23.50
N SER A 322 5.38 1.42 -24.38
CA SER A 322 5.44 2.63 -25.21
C SER A 322 4.03 3.10 -25.53
N LYS A 323 3.90 4.17 -26.32
CA LYS A 323 2.61 4.65 -26.80
C LYS A 323 1.85 3.60 -27.63
N GLU A 324 2.57 2.66 -28.25
CA GLU A 324 2.04 1.63 -29.13
C GLU A 324 2.19 0.21 -28.59
N THR A 325 3.14 -0.03 -27.67
CA THR A 325 3.45 -1.39 -27.19
C THR A 325 3.02 -1.61 -25.75
N SER A 326 2.37 -2.75 -25.51
CA SER A 326 1.93 -3.17 -24.19
C SER A 326 1.87 -4.68 -24.08
N VAL A 327 1.83 -5.21 -22.86
CA VAL A 327 1.62 -6.64 -22.60
C VAL A 327 0.43 -6.78 -21.67
N ILE A 328 -0.61 -7.47 -22.15
CA ILE A 328 -1.77 -7.86 -21.36
C ILE A 328 -1.43 -9.16 -20.64
N MET A 329 -1.72 -9.21 -19.34
CA MET A 329 -1.49 -10.35 -18.48
C MET A 329 -2.82 -10.86 -17.93
N LEU A 330 -3.15 -12.11 -18.28
CA LEU A 330 -4.36 -12.80 -17.83
C LEU A 330 -3.98 -13.90 -16.86
N GLY A 331 -4.53 -13.88 -15.65
CA GLY A 331 -4.21 -14.85 -14.62
C GLY A 331 -5.42 -15.67 -14.17
N GLU A 332 -5.15 -16.92 -13.78
CA GLU A 332 -6.09 -17.79 -13.09
C GLU A 332 -5.37 -18.67 -12.04
N PHE A 333 -6.08 -19.02 -10.97
CA PHE A 333 -5.55 -19.98 -10.00
C PHE A 333 -5.45 -21.38 -10.62
N ALA A 334 -4.29 -22.01 -10.48
CA ALA A 334 -4.01 -23.31 -11.08
C ALA A 334 -3.28 -24.28 -10.14
N ASP A 335 -3.50 -25.56 -10.39
CA ASP A 335 -2.71 -26.66 -9.84
C ASP A 335 -1.77 -27.16 -10.92
N VAL A 336 -0.52 -27.45 -10.56
CA VAL A 336 0.45 -28.03 -11.49
C VAL A 336 0.43 -29.55 -11.31
N THR A 337 -0.15 -30.25 -12.28
CA THR A 337 -0.36 -31.71 -12.20
C THR A 337 0.48 -32.47 -13.21
N THR A 338 0.77 -31.88 -14.37
CA THR A 338 1.52 -32.55 -15.45
C THR A 338 3.01 -32.19 -15.44
N PRO A 339 3.89 -33.06 -15.99
CA PRO A 339 5.31 -32.72 -16.17
C PRO A 339 5.54 -31.48 -17.05
N GLU A 340 4.70 -31.28 -18.06
CA GLU A 340 4.75 -30.12 -18.97
C GLU A 340 4.47 -28.81 -18.24
N GLN A 341 3.42 -28.78 -17.40
CA GLN A 341 3.14 -27.63 -16.54
C GLN A 341 4.27 -27.37 -15.54
N ARG A 342 4.87 -28.45 -15.00
CA ARG A 342 6.00 -28.35 -14.06
C ARG A 342 7.23 -27.72 -14.72
N ALA A 343 7.47 -27.98 -16.00
CA ALA A 343 8.58 -27.38 -16.76
C ALA A 343 8.38 -25.87 -16.97
N LYS A 344 7.13 -25.39 -16.96
CA LYS A 344 6.76 -23.97 -17.09
C LYS A 344 6.69 -23.22 -15.75
N ILE A 345 7.12 -23.83 -14.63
CA ILE A 345 7.11 -23.14 -13.34
C ILE A 345 8.17 -22.03 -13.31
N ASN A 346 7.72 -20.79 -13.13
CA ASN A 346 8.57 -19.62 -13.02
C ASN A 346 8.41 -18.94 -11.65
N SER A 347 9.34 -19.19 -10.73
CA SER A 347 9.41 -18.47 -9.45
C SER A 347 9.99 -17.06 -9.60
N VAL A 348 9.18 -16.09 -10.06
CA VAL A 348 9.63 -14.74 -10.46
C VAL A 348 10.38 -13.95 -9.37
N ASN A 349 10.00 -14.12 -8.10
CA ASN A 349 10.59 -13.35 -6.99
C ASN A 349 11.99 -13.82 -6.50
N TYR A 350 12.59 -14.84 -7.09
CA TYR A 350 13.94 -15.25 -6.68
C TYR A 350 15.00 -14.17 -6.93
N TRP A 351 15.97 -14.04 -6.02
CA TRP A 351 16.80 -12.83 -6.02
C TRP A 351 17.67 -12.65 -7.26
N TRP A 352 18.10 -13.75 -7.86
CA TRP A 352 18.91 -13.78 -9.07
C TRP A 352 18.11 -13.56 -10.36
N LYS A 353 16.77 -13.66 -10.33
CA LYS A 353 15.91 -13.47 -11.51
C LYS A 353 15.73 -11.99 -11.84
N PRO A 354 15.46 -11.65 -13.12
CA PRO A 354 15.18 -10.28 -13.52
C PRO A 354 13.91 -9.79 -12.84
N TRP A 355 13.77 -8.47 -12.70
CA TRP A 355 12.53 -7.88 -12.20
C TRP A 355 11.34 -8.22 -13.09
N PHE A 356 10.16 -8.33 -12.49
CA PHE A 356 8.96 -8.84 -13.16
C PHE A 356 8.62 -8.03 -14.42
N TYR A 357 8.53 -6.71 -14.35
CA TYR A 357 8.24 -5.88 -15.53
C TYR A 357 9.30 -6.00 -16.65
N LYS A 358 10.57 -6.31 -16.35
CA LYS A 358 11.58 -6.57 -17.40
C LYS A 358 11.48 -7.98 -17.97
N HIS A 359 10.99 -8.94 -17.19
CA HIS A 359 10.64 -10.27 -17.68
C HIS A 359 9.45 -10.18 -18.65
N VAL A 360 8.40 -9.46 -18.25
CA VAL A 360 7.20 -9.24 -19.06
C VAL A 360 7.53 -8.52 -20.38
N ALA A 361 8.43 -7.53 -20.36
CA ALA A 361 8.84 -6.80 -21.56
C ALA A 361 9.38 -7.70 -22.68
N LYS A 362 9.99 -8.85 -22.34
CA LYS A 362 10.55 -9.78 -23.35
C LYS A 362 9.50 -10.40 -24.25
N PHE A 363 8.26 -10.52 -23.78
CA PHE A 363 7.17 -11.07 -24.58
C PHE A 363 6.79 -10.18 -25.76
N LEU A 364 7.17 -8.90 -25.76
CA LEU A 364 7.07 -8.03 -26.93
C LEU A 364 7.95 -8.50 -28.10
N GLU A 365 9.05 -9.20 -27.81
CA GLU A 365 9.97 -9.73 -28.82
C GLU A 365 9.70 -11.21 -29.11
N THR A 366 9.38 -12.01 -28.09
CA THR A 366 9.22 -13.46 -28.23
C THR A 366 7.82 -13.89 -28.65
N GLY A 367 6.82 -13.01 -28.52
CA GLY A 367 5.41 -13.31 -28.78
C GLY A 367 4.66 -13.87 -27.56
N PRO A 368 3.38 -14.25 -27.75
CA PRO A 368 2.51 -14.75 -26.70
C PRO A 368 3.06 -16.00 -26.00
N SER A 369 2.87 -16.09 -24.68
CA SER A 369 3.36 -17.22 -23.88
C SER A 369 2.58 -17.40 -22.59
N ASP A 370 2.80 -18.50 -21.89
CA ASP A 370 2.20 -18.82 -20.60
C ASP A 370 3.22 -19.39 -19.60
N GLU A 371 3.03 -19.10 -18.31
CA GLU A 371 3.85 -19.66 -17.24
C GLU A 371 3.06 -19.92 -15.95
N TYR A 372 3.62 -20.74 -15.06
CA TYR A 372 3.04 -21.05 -13.76
C TYR A 372 3.89 -20.43 -12.65
N ILE A 373 3.36 -19.42 -11.96
CA ILE A 373 4.07 -18.69 -10.91
C ILE A 373 3.56 -19.17 -9.55
N PRO A 374 4.43 -19.53 -8.59
CA PRO A 374 3.99 -19.80 -7.22
C PRO A 374 3.19 -18.61 -6.67
N LEU A 375 2.03 -18.86 -6.04
CA LEU A 375 1.05 -17.80 -5.78
C LEU A 375 1.62 -16.60 -5.01
N ARG A 376 2.38 -16.85 -3.94
CA ARG A 376 3.04 -15.77 -3.17
C ARG A 376 4.05 -14.97 -4.00
N HIS A 377 4.71 -15.60 -4.97
CA HIS A 377 5.64 -14.88 -5.86
C HIS A 377 4.87 -13.97 -6.82
N TYR A 378 3.70 -14.40 -7.29
CA TYR A 378 2.85 -13.56 -8.13
C TYR A 378 2.24 -12.39 -7.35
N PHE A 379 1.70 -12.64 -6.15
CA PHE A 379 1.17 -11.56 -5.32
C PHE A 379 2.26 -10.52 -5.05
N HIS A 380 3.47 -10.91 -4.66
CA HIS A 380 4.51 -9.92 -4.30
C HIS A 380 5.44 -9.53 -5.46
N ARG A 381 4.98 -9.63 -6.71
CA ARG A 381 5.81 -9.51 -7.93
C ARG A 381 6.52 -8.15 -8.08
N HIS A 382 5.90 -7.08 -7.59
CA HIS A 382 6.42 -5.71 -7.68
C HIS A 382 7.22 -5.27 -6.43
N THR A 383 7.26 -6.08 -5.37
CA THR A 383 7.93 -5.74 -4.09
C THR A 383 9.44 -5.53 -4.26
N ARG A 384 10.11 -6.37 -5.06
CA ARG A 384 11.58 -6.33 -5.22
C ARG A 384 12.09 -5.20 -6.10
N SER A 385 11.27 -4.69 -6.99
CA SER A 385 11.62 -3.59 -7.90
C SER A 385 10.96 -2.28 -7.49
N ILE A 386 10.08 -2.30 -6.47
CA ILE A 386 9.20 -1.19 -6.12
C ILE A 386 8.53 -0.69 -7.41
N PHE A 387 7.78 -1.60 -8.04
CA PHE A 387 7.34 -1.51 -9.44
C PHE A 387 8.52 -1.47 -10.41
N TRP A 388 9.04 -0.29 -10.72
CA TRP A 388 10.23 -0.07 -11.55
C TRP A 388 11.18 0.98 -10.96
N LYS A 389 10.89 1.51 -9.77
CA LYS A 389 11.67 2.60 -9.16
C LYS A 389 13.11 2.18 -8.82
N LEU A 390 13.35 0.91 -8.53
CA LEU A 390 14.68 0.44 -8.17
C LEU A 390 15.70 0.61 -9.31
N GLU A 391 15.26 0.60 -10.58
CA GLU A 391 16.14 0.89 -11.72
C GLU A 391 16.70 2.32 -11.64
N GLU A 392 15.87 3.28 -11.24
CA GLU A 392 16.30 4.68 -11.13
C GLU A 392 17.24 4.89 -9.95
N LEU A 393 16.98 4.19 -8.85
CA LEU A 393 17.83 4.26 -7.65
C LEU A 393 19.17 3.54 -7.86
N ILE A 394 19.16 2.43 -8.60
CA ILE A 394 20.33 1.59 -8.89
C ILE A 394 20.22 1.15 -10.37
N PRO A 395 20.78 1.94 -11.32
CA PRO A 395 20.66 1.68 -12.77
C PRO A 395 21.15 0.30 -13.21
N PHE A 396 22.16 -0.25 -12.54
CA PHE A 396 22.69 -1.58 -12.80
C PHE A 396 22.03 -2.68 -11.93
N GLY A 397 20.95 -2.36 -11.20
CA GLY A 397 20.28 -3.25 -10.26
C GLY A 397 19.69 -4.51 -10.92
N ASN A 398 19.34 -4.45 -12.20
CA ASN A 398 18.88 -5.61 -12.96
C ASN A 398 20.03 -6.36 -13.66
N HIS A 399 21.28 -5.92 -13.54
CA HIS A 399 22.42 -6.63 -14.12
C HIS A 399 22.63 -7.99 -13.42
N PRO A 400 22.89 -9.10 -14.14
CA PRO A 400 23.04 -10.43 -13.53
C PRO A 400 24.07 -10.49 -12.39
N ILE A 401 25.20 -9.78 -12.53
CA ILE A 401 26.25 -9.71 -11.50
C ILE A 401 25.71 -9.07 -10.21
N TYR A 402 24.98 -7.96 -10.32
CA TYR A 402 24.37 -7.30 -9.16
C TYR A 402 23.35 -8.22 -8.49
N ARG A 403 22.46 -8.82 -9.29
CA ARG A 403 21.42 -9.73 -8.78
C ARG A 403 22.00 -10.93 -8.03
N TYR A 404 23.11 -11.48 -8.51
CA TYR A 404 23.77 -12.60 -7.86
C TYR A 404 24.49 -12.20 -6.56
N LEU A 405 25.25 -11.09 -6.58
CA LEU A 405 26.08 -10.68 -5.45
C LEU A 405 25.31 -9.94 -4.35
N LEU A 406 24.35 -9.08 -4.72
CA LEU A 406 23.69 -8.13 -3.84
C LEU A 406 22.15 -8.19 -3.91
N GLY A 407 21.58 -8.90 -4.89
CA GLY A 407 20.12 -8.98 -5.05
C GLY A 407 19.37 -9.62 -3.89
N TRP A 408 20.06 -10.39 -3.03
CA TRP A 408 19.52 -10.99 -1.81
C TRP A 408 19.23 -9.96 -0.70
N LEU A 409 19.80 -8.75 -0.78
CA LEU A 409 19.48 -7.63 0.11
C LEU A 409 18.06 -7.09 -0.13
N GLY A 410 17.42 -7.48 -1.23
CA GLY A 410 16.07 -7.04 -1.59
C GLY A 410 16.03 -5.60 -2.08
N ALA A 411 14.87 -4.95 -1.89
CA ALA A 411 14.67 -3.54 -2.20
C ALA A 411 14.90 -2.69 -0.94
N PRO A 412 15.39 -1.44 -1.06
CA PRO A 412 15.50 -0.55 0.08
C PRO A 412 14.09 -0.19 0.57
N LYS A 413 13.86 -0.18 1.89
CA LYS A 413 12.56 0.27 2.40
C LYS A 413 12.33 1.72 2.07
N ILE A 414 11.11 2.02 1.62
CA ILE A 414 10.66 3.40 1.38
C ILE A 414 10.89 4.26 2.64
N ALA A 415 10.73 3.67 3.82
CA ALA A 415 11.04 4.29 5.10
C ALA A 415 12.47 4.86 5.21
N PHE A 416 13.48 4.13 4.73
CA PHE A 416 14.86 4.60 4.72
C PHE A 416 15.13 5.57 3.57
N LEU A 417 14.52 5.36 2.40
CA LEU A 417 14.61 6.32 1.29
C LEU A 417 14.11 7.70 1.73
N LYS A 418 12.97 7.74 2.42
CA LYS A 418 12.40 8.97 2.99
C LYS A 418 13.31 9.65 4.00
N LEU A 419 14.03 8.88 4.82
CA LEU A 419 14.96 9.45 5.80
C LEU A 419 16.06 10.29 5.12
N PHE A 420 16.52 9.85 3.94
CA PHE A 420 17.52 10.59 3.16
C PHE A 420 16.92 11.74 2.34
N THR A 421 15.62 11.70 2.02
CA THR A 421 14.92 12.76 1.25
C THR A 421 14.11 13.72 2.11
N HIS A 422 14.25 13.68 3.44
CA HIS A 422 13.36 14.39 4.37
C HIS A 422 13.63 15.89 4.50
N THR A 423 14.74 16.40 3.94
CA THR A 423 14.97 17.86 3.93
C THR A 423 14.01 18.52 2.93
N PRO A 424 13.35 19.64 3.30
CA PRO A 424 12.38 20.30 2.43
C PRO A 424 12.94 20.59 1.02
N GLU A 425 14.19 21.02 0.94
CA GLU A 425 14.86 21.33 -0.33
C GLU A 425 15.02 20.12 -1.25
N VAL A 426 15.41 18.95 -0.71
CA VAL A 426 15.56 17.72 -1.50
C VAL A 426 14.19 17.20 -1.90
N ARG A 427 13.20 17.30 -1.01
CA ARG A 427 11.83 16.90 -1.32
C ARG A 427 11.22 17.73 -2.44
N ARG A 428 11.37 19.06 -2.40
CA ARG A 428 10.90 19.95 -3.47
C ARG A 428 11.56 19.56 -4.80
N LYS A 429 12.88 19.38 -4.81
CA LYS A 429 13.60 18.89 -6.00
C LYS A 429 13.04 17.57 -6.52
N VAL A 430 12.75 16.59 -5.65
CA VAL A 430 12.16 15.30 -6.06
C VAL A 430 10.75 15.50 -6.62
N ALA A 431 9.91 16.32 -5.99
CA ALA A 431 8.56 16.62 -6.48
C ALA A 431 8.58 17.36 -7.82
N GLU A 432 9.61 18.16 -8.08
CA GLU A 432 9.81 18.89 -9.35
C GLU A 432 10.48 18.04 -10.44
N SER A 433 11.08 16.89 -10.11
CA SER A 433 11.87 16.07 -11.05
C SER A 433 11.38 14.64 -11.21
N ALA A 434 10.38 14.22 -10.44
CA ALA A 434 9.82 12.88 -10.51
C ALA A 434 8.31 12.91 -10.30
N VAL A 435 7.63 11.91 -10.87
CA VAL A 435 6.18 11.70 -10.75
C VAL A 435 5.92 10.34 -10.10
N TYR A 436 4.97 10.31 -9.17
CA TYR A 436 4.45 9.08 -8.53
C TYR A 436 2.95 9.28 -8.35
N GLN A 437 2.20 9.06 -9.42
CA GLN A 437 0.79 9.43 -9.47
C GLN A 437 0.00 8.39 -10.22
N ASP A 438 -1.20 8.13 -9.71
CA ASP A 438 -2.15 7.23 -10.34
C ASP A 438 -3.50 7.91 -10.42
N ILE A 439 -4.21 7.67 -11.51
CA ILE A 439 -5.58 8.11 -11.72
C ILE A 439 -6.47 6.92 -12.04
N ILE A 440 -7.72 6.97 -11.56
CA ILE A 440 -8.78 6.06 -11.96
C ILE A 440 -9.75 6.82 -12.86
N VAL A 441 -9.92 6.36 -14.10
CA VAL A 441 -10.78 6.97 -15.12
C VAL A 441 -11.59 5.91 -15.89
N PRO A 442 -12.71 6.26 -16.56
CA PRO A 442 -13.56 5.29 -17.24
C PRO A 442 -12.81 4.52 -18.34
N ILE A 443 -13.14 3.25 -18.58
CA ILE A 443 -12.47 2.42 -19.59
C ILE A 443 -12.57 2.99 -21.02
N SER A 444 -13.57 3.82 -21.29
CA SER A 444 -13.71 4.50 -22.58
C SER A 444 -12.59 5.50 -22.88
N THR A 445 -11.81 5.91 -21.88
CA THR A 445 -10.79 6.96 -22.01
C THR A 445 -9.36 6.41 -22.11
N ILE A 446 -9.17 5.11 -22.37
CA ILE A 446 -7.85 4.47 -22.47
C ILE A 446 -6.93 5.25 -23.41
N ARG A 447 -7.41 5.55 -24.62
CA ARG A 447 -6.61 6.17 -25.67
C ARG A 447 -6.14 7.57 -25.27
N GLU A 448 -7.07 8.39 -24.80
CA GLU A 448 -6.81 9.75 -24.34
C GLU A 448 -5.84 9.76 -23.15
N SER A 449 -5.97 8.79 -22.24
CA SER A 449 -5.13 8.70 -21.05
C SER A 449 -3.67 8.35 -21.39
N ILE A 450 -3.46 7.37 -22.28
CA ILE A 450 -2.11 6.99 -22.72
C ILE A 450 -1.44 8.12 -23.52
N ILE A 451 -2.20 8.82 -24.36
CA ILE A 451 -1.70 9.99 -25.10
C ILE A 451 -1.31 11.12 -24.14
N LEU A 452 -2.16 11.44 -23.17
CA LEU A 452 -1.88 12.46 -22.16
C LEU A 452 -0.62 12.12 -21.35
N PHE A 453 -0.48 10.88 -20.89
CA PHE A 453 0.68 10.45 -20.12
C PHE A 453 1.96 10.47 -20.96
N HIS A 454 1.86 10.12 -22.24
CA HIS A 454 2.97 10.25 -23.18
C HIS A 454 3.38 11.71 -23.35
N GLU A 455 2.44 12.63 -23.59
CA GLU A 455 2.72 14.04 -23.85
C GLU A 455 3.25 14.79 -22.61
N GLU A 456 2.71 14.49 -21.42
CA GLU A 456 3.08 15.22 -20.20
C GLU A 456 4.28 14.61 -19.47
N PHE A 457 4.51 13.30 -19.56
CA PHE A 457 5.57 12.62 -18.81
C PHE A 457 6.63 11.91 -19.69
N GLU A 458 6.29 11.47 -20.90
CA GLU A 458 7.13 10.62 -21.76
C GLU A 458 7.85 9.48 -21.00
N PHE A 459 7.16 8.89 -20.02
CA PHE A 459 7.71 7.88 -19.14
C PHE A 459 7.06 6.52 -19.37
N TYR A 460 7.88 5.46 -19.36
CA TYR A 460 7.45 4.07 -19.43
C TYR A 460 8.33 3.19 -18.54
N PRO A 461 7.78 2.08 -18.00
CA PRO A 461 6.44 1.57 -18.23
C PRO A 461 5.33 2.29 -17.44
N LEU A 462 4.08 2.15 -17.89
CA LEU A 462 2.88 2.59 -17.15
C LEU A 462 2.15 1.37 -16.58
N LEU A 463 1.60 1.54 -15.37
CA LEU A 463 0.81 0.53 -14.67
C LEU A 463 -0.65 0.65 -15.08
N PHE A 464 -1.31 -0.46 -15.38
CA PHE A 464 -2.71 -0.43 -15.78
C PHE A 464 -3.49 -1.57 -15.11
N TYR A 465 -4.50 -1.22 -14.32
CA TYR A 465 -5.42 -2.17 -13.69
C TYR A 465 -6.88 -1.77 -13.94
N PRO A 466 -7.69 -2.60 -14.62
CA PRO A 466 -9.12 -2.35 -14.71
C PRO A 466 -9.81 -2.55 -13.35
N VAL A 467 -10.82 -1.73 -13.07
CA VAL A 467 -11.56 -1.68 -11.82
C VAL A 467 -13.04 -1.41 -12.05
N LYS A 468 -13.92 -2.19 -11.41
CA LYS A 468 -15.36 -1.91 -11.40
C LYS A 468 -15.69 -0.88 -10.33
N LEU A 469 -16.36 0.19 -10.71
CA LEU A 469 -17.01 1.09 -9.76
C LEU A 469 -18.50 0.76 -9.72
N PHE A 470 -18.99 0.43 -8.53
CA PHE A 470 -20.40 0.10 -8.30
C PHE A 470 -21.20 1.36 -7.99
N TYR A 471 -22.39 1.44 -8.58
CA TYR A 471 -23.38 2.45 -8.23
C TYR A 471 -23.87 2.24 -6.80
N LYS A 472 -23.80 3.30 -6.01
CA LYS A 472 -24.26 3.30 -4.61
C LYS A 472 -25.61 3.98 -4.50
N ALA A 473 -26.50 3.35 -3.75
CA ALA A 473 -27.83 3.89 -3.48
C ALA A 473 -27.76 5.22 -2.71
N PRO A 474 -28.79 6.08 -2.84
CA PRO A 474 -28.85 7.34 -2.10
C PRO A 474 -28.69 7.16 -0.59
N GLY A 475 -27.86 7.99 0.04
CA GLY A 475 -27.47 7.89 1.46
C GLY A 475 -26.28 6.96 1.75
N CYS A 476 -25.76 6.25 0.74
CA CYS A 476 -24.64 5.32 0.83
C CYS A 476 -23.49 5.68 -0.15
N GLU A 477 -23.49 6.89 -0.70
CA GLU A 477 -22.63 7.30 -1.82
C GLU A 477 -21.13 7.29 -1.49
N GLY A 478 -20.76 7.42 -0.21
CA GLY A 478 -19.36 7.51 0.21
C GLY A 478 -18.67 8.76 -0.34
N LEU A 479 -17.33 8.75 -0.43
CA LEU A 479 -16.56 9.84 -1.04
C LEU A 479 -16.45 9.72 -2.56
N ILE A 480 -16.43 8.50 -3.08
CA ILE A 480 -16.23 8.24 -4.50
C ILE A 480 -17.54 8.53 -5.22
N ARG A 481 -17.49 9.40 -6.23
CA ARG A 481 -18.69 9.75 -7.00
C ARG A 481 -19.26 8.52 -7.69
N ASN A 482 -20.58 8.46 -7.77
CA ASN A 482 -21.24 7.41 -8.52
C ASN A 482 -20.86 7.49 -10.01
N PRO A 483 -20.64 6.32 -10.66
CA PRO A 483 -20.40 6.25 -12.10
C PRO A 483 -21.57 6.82 -12.91
N LYS A 484 -21.28 7.34 -14.11
CA LYS A 484 -22.27 8.00 -14.99
C LYS A 484 -22.88 7.05 -16.01
N HIS A 485 -22.09 6.13 -16.58
CA HIS A 485 -22.53 5.22 -17.64
C HIS A 485 -22.58 3.79 -17.10
N VAL A 486 -23.51 3.55 -16.19
CA VAL A 486 -23.68 2.24 -15.56
C VAL A 486 -24.29 1.21 -16.50
N LYS A 487 -23.80 -0.02 -16.45
CA LYS A 487 -24.39 -1.18 -17.14
C LYS A 487 -25.70 -1.58 -16.46
N GLU A 488 -26.80 -1.11 -17.01
CA GLU A 488 -28.16 -1.45 -16.59
C GLU A 488 -28.41 -2.98 -16.72
N GLY A 489 -29.15 -3.55 -15.77
CA GLY A 489 -29.42 -5.01 -15.71
C GLY A 489 -28.46 -5.82 -14.82
N THR A 490 -27.48 -5.17 -14.20
CA THR A 490 -26.63 -5.76 -13.15
C THR A 490 -27.07 -5.25 -11.77
N ASN A 491 -26.86 -6.04 -10.71
CA ASN A 491 -27.22 -5.66 -9.33
C ASN A 491 -26.05 -5.93 -8.37
N PRO A 492 -25.36 -4.88 -7.86
CA PRO A 492 -25.58 -3.46 -8.16
C PRO A 492 -25.12 -3.09 -9.60
N PRO A 493 -25.70 -2.02 -10.20
CA PRO A 493 -25.19 -1.45 -11.45
C PRO A 493 -23.72 -1.04 -11.31
N TRP A 494 -22.93 -1.13 -12.38
CA TRP A 494 -21.52 -0.77 -12.36
C TRP A 494 -21.05 -0.18 -13.68
N GLU A 495 -19.96 0.58 -13.64
CA GLU A 495 -19.21 1.06 -14.81
C GLU A 495 -17.75 0.60 -14.68
N MET A 496 -17.12 0.26 -15.80
CA MET A 496 -15.72 -0.15 -15.81
C MET A 496 -14.82 1.07 -15.90
N TYR A 497 -13.87 1.15 -14.99
CA TYR A 497 -12.81 2.14 -14.93
C TYR A 497 -11.46 1.41 -15.02
N PHE A 498 -10.37 2.15 -15.08
CA PHE A 498 -9.03 1.62 -14.90
C PHE A 498 -8.16 2.59 -14.12
N ASP A 499 -7.27 2.03 -13.32
CA ASP A 499 -6.14 2.71 -12.72
C ASP A 499 -5.00 2.81 -13.74
N LEU A 500 -4.43 4.00 -13.90
CA LEU A 500 -3.26 4.27 -14.71
C LEU A 500 -2.20 4.95 -13.86
N GLY A 501 -1.12 4.23 -13.58
CA GLY A 501 -0.04 4.68 -12.71
C GLY A 501 1.25 5.02 -13.45
N VAL A 502 1.88 6.14 -13.06
CA VAL A 502 3.20 6.57 -13.55
C VAL A 502 4.14 6.79 -12.36
N TYR A 503 5.27 6.09 -12.37
CA TYR A 503 6.25 6.12 -11.28
C TYR A 503 7.66 6.28 -11.81
N GLY A 504 8.18 7.50 -11.87
CA GLY A 504 9.56 7.69 -12.29
C GLY A 504 9.96 9.12 -12.64
N ILE A 505 11.10 9.24 -13.28
CA ILE A 505 11.65 10.51 -13.77
C ILE A 505 11.15 10.74 -15.20
N PRO A 506 10.35 11.78 -15.48
CA PRO A 506 9.85 12.08 -16.83
C PRO A 506 10.95 12.15 -17.89
N GLY A 507 10.63 11.77 -19.13
CA GLY A 507 11.55 11.73 -20.27
C GLY A 507 12.33 13.04 -20.49
N PRO A 508 11.68 14.22 -20.51
CA PRO A 508 12.36 15.50 -20.63
C PRO A 508 13.40 15.72 -19.51
N VAL A 509 13.07 15.36 -18.26
CA VAL A 509 13.99 15.47 -17.12
C VAL A 509 15.19 14.54 -17.28
N GLN A 510 14.99 13.30 -17.76
CA GLN A 510 16.08 12.37 -18.04
C GLN A 510 17.04 12.90 -19.11
N ARG A 511 16.53 13.65 -20.10
CA ARG A 511 17.32 14.30 -21.16
C ARG A 511 17.93 15.64 -20.73
N GLY A 512 17.61 16.14 -19.54
CA GLY A 512 18.05 17.44 -19.04
C GLY A 512 17.31 18.63 -19.66
N GLU A 513 16.13 18.39 -20.23
CA GLU A 513 15.23 19.39 -20.77
C GLU A 513 14.36 19.99 -19.64
N PRO A 514 13.88 21.24 -19.79
CA PRO A 514 12.92 21.83 -18.85
C PRO A 514 11.62 21.02 -18.81
N TRP A 515 11.17 20.68 -17.62
CA TRP A 515 9.87 20.04 -17.38
C TRP A 515 9.16 20.75 -16.24
N ASP A 516 7.87 21.04 -16.41
CA ASP A 516 7.05 21.68 -15.40
C ASP A 516 6.19 20.62 -14.71
N ALA A 517 6.64 20.20 -13.53
CA ALA A 517 5.94 19.22 -12.71
C ALA A 517 4.52 19.66 -12.36
N ALA A 518 4.33 20.94 -12.01
CA ALA A 518 3.03 21.46 -11.60
C ALA A 518 2.04 21.42 -12.76
N LYS A 519 2.48 21.85 -13.96
CA LYS A 519 1.68 21.80 -15.18
C LYS A 519 1.26 20.37 -15.51
N ALA A 520 2.22 19.43 -15.57
CA ALA A 520 1.97 18.06 -15.97
C ALA A 520 1.02 17.34 -14.98
N ASN A 521 1.28 17.46 -13.67
CA ASN A 521 0.40 16.88 -12.65
C ASN A 521 -1.01 17.49 -12.69
N ARG A 522 -1.14 18.82 -12.85
CA ARG A 522 -2.45 19.48 -12.93
C ARG A 522 -3.22 19.09 -14.20
N ALA A 523 -2.53 18.85 -15.33
CA ALA A 523 -3.16 18.37 -16.55
C ALA A 523 -3.79 16.97 -16.35
N MET A 524 -3.03 16.06 -15.73
CA MET A 524 -3.51 14.72 -15.35
C MET A 524 -4.67 14.77 -14.35
N GLU A 525 -4.57 15.59 -13.31
CA GLU A 525 -5.63 15.77 -12.30
C GLU A 525 -6.91 16.37 -12.91
N LYS A 526 -6.77 17.37 -13.79
CA LYS A 526 -7.89 17.95 -14.53
C LYS A 526 -8.55 16.91 -15.42
N PHE A 527 -7.78 16.11 -16.15
CA PHE A 527 -8.30 15.06 -17.00
C PHE A 527 -9.11 14.02 -16.20
N ALA A 528 -8.64 13.64 -15.00
CA ALA A 528 -9.40 12.76 -14.12
C ALA A 528 -10.74 13.40 -13.71
N ARG A 529 -10.76 14.67 -13.29
CA ARG A 529 -12.00 15.38 -12.91
C ARG A 529 -12.99 15.50 -14.08
N ASP A 530 -12.52 15.92 -15.25
CA ASP A 530 -13.36 16.09 -16.45
C ASP A 530 -14.09 14.79 -16.84
N ASN A 531 -13.44 13.64 -16.60
CA ASN A 531 -13.97 12.32 -16.94
C ASN A 531 -14.66 11.60 -15.76
N THR A 532 -15.00 12.30 -14.67
CA THR A 532 -15.62 11.69 -13.48
C THR A 532 -14.76 10.58 -12.87
N GLY A 533 -13.45 10.73 -12.99
CA GLY A 533 -12.43 9.90 -12.36
C GLY A 533 -11.90 10.51 -11.06
N MET A 534 -10.84 9.91 -10.53
CA MET A 534 -10.20 10.36 -9.29
C MET A 534 -8.69 10.10 -9.28
N GLN A 535 -7.95 10.93 -8.57
CA GLN A 535 -6.54 10.72 -8.26
C GLN A 535 -6.38 9.86 -7.00
N LEU A 536 -5.40 8.98 -6.98
CA LEU A 536 -5.07 8.22 -5.78
C LEU A 536 -4.30 9.07 -4.75
N MET A 537 -4.92 9.28 -3.59
CA MET A 537 -4.45 10.22 -2.56
C MET A 537 -3.29 9.69 -1.69
N TYR A 538 -2.48 8.74 -2.17
CA TYR A 538 -1.21 8.38 -1.52
C TYR A 538 -0.07 9.31 -1.96
N ALA A 539 -0.24 10.05 -3.05
CA ALA A 539 0.69 11.06 -3.54
C ALA A 539 0.26 12.48 -3.12
N ASP A 540 1.17 13.45 -3.24
CA ASP A 540 0.82 14.85 -3.05
C ASP A 540 -0.09 15.31 -4.21
N THR A 541 -1.14 16.06 -3.90
CA THR A 541 -2.08 16.58 -4.91
C THR A 541 -1.73 18.01 -5.31
N TRP A 542 -1.66 18.31 -6.60
CA TRP A 542 -1.38 19.67 -7.11
C TRP A 542 -2.65 20.50 -7.34
N GLN A 543 -3.79 19.97 -6.90
CA GLN A 543 -5.10 20.59 -6.97
C GLN A 543 -5.24 21.73 -5.94
N THR A 544 -6.23 22.60 -6.13
CA THR A 544 -6.75 23.46 -5.05
C THR A 544 -7.74 22.68 -4.19
N GLN A 545 -8.13 23.26 -3.05
CA GLN A 545 -9.14 22.64 -2.20
C GLN A 545 -10.48 22.50 -2.94
N GLU A 546 -10.86 23.50 -3.72
CA GLU A 546 -12.10 23.49 -4.50
C GLU A 546 -12.09 22.40 -5.58
N GLU A 547 -10.96 22.25 -6.28
CA GLU A 547 -10.77 21.19 -7.29
C GLU A 547 -10.84 19.79 -6.64
N PHE A 548 -10.25 19.64 -5.45
CA PHE A 548 -10.32 18.40 -4.67
C PHE A 548 -11.75 18.09 -4.21
N GLU A 549 -12.48 19.10 -3.73
CA GLU A 549 -13.88 18.97 -3.31
C GLU A 549 -14.83 18.72 -4.50
N GLU A 550 -14.45 19.13 -5.71
CA GLU A 550 -15.15 18.78 -6.94
C GLU A 550 -14.96 17.30 -7.29
N MET A 551 -13.73 16.78 -7.15
CA MET A 551 -13.37 15.39 -7.48
C MET A 551 -14.16 14.36 -6.66
N PHE A 552 -14.43 14.62 -5.38
CA PHE A 552 -15.14 13.71 -4.47
C PHE A 552 -16.52 14.22 -4.05
N ASP A 553 -17.40 13.33 -3.60
CA ASP A 553 -18.64 13.71 -2.92
C ASP A 553 -18.46 13.77 -1.40
N HIS A 554 -18.34 14.99 -0.87
CA HIS A 554 -18.17 15.21 0.56
C HIS A 554 -19.48 15.20 1.36
N THR A 555 -20.64 14.99 0.72
CA THR A 555 -21.95 15.16 1.35
C THR A 555 -22.16 14.18 2.51
N LEU A 556 -22.02 12.88 2.25
CA LEU A 556 -22.19 11.85 3.28
C LEU A 556 -21.08 11.94 4.34
N TYR A 557 -19.86 12.19 3.91
CA TYR A 557 -18.70 12.34 4.77
C TYR A 557 -18.87 13.48 5.79
N ARG A 558 -19.28 14.67 5.37
CA ARG A 558 -19.52 15.82 6.27
C ARG A 558 -20.67 15.55 7.24
N LYS A 559 -21.77 14.92 6.78
CA LYS A 559 -22.85 14.45 7.67
C LYS A 559 -22.34 13.48 8.74
N CYS A 560 -21.48 12.52 8.37
CA CYS A 560 -20.87 11.59 9.31
C CYS A 560 -19.94 12.30 10.29
N ARG A 561 -19.19 13.31 9.84
CA ARG A 561 -18.32 14.08 10.74
C ARG A 561 -19.10 14.77 11.86
N GLU A 562 -20.26 15.33 11.53
CA GLU A 562 -21.17 15.94 12.51
C GLU A 562 -21.77 14.88 13.43
N LYS A 563 -22.39 13.84 12.86
CA LYS A 563 -23.09 12.78 13.61
C LYS A 563 -22.18 12.04 14.59
N TYR A 564 -20.94 11.76 14.21
CA TYR A 564 -20.00 10.94 14.99
C TYR A 564 -18.95 11.78 15.74
N ASN A 565 -19.20 13.07 15.96
CA ASN A 565 -18.32 13.98 16.72
C ASN A 565 -16.87 14.02 16.18
N ALA A 566 -16.68 13.89 14.87
CA ALA A 566 -15.37 13.95 14.24
C ALA A 566 -14.87 15.39 14.06
N ILE A 567 -15.78 16.37 14.02
CA ILE A 567 -15.44 17.80 13.93
C ILE A 567 -14.66 18.22 15.18
N GLY A 568 -13.48 18.80 14.99
CA GLY A 568 -12.54 19.16 16.06
C GLY A 568 -11.76 17.97 16.65
N ALA A 569 -12.28 16.73 16.53
CA ALA A 569 -11.59 15.53 16.95
C ALA A 569 -10.55 15.03 15.94
N PHE A 570 -10.80 15.21 14.65
CA PHE A 570 -9.89 14.81 13.58
C PHE A 570 -9.70 15.95 12.58
N PRO A 571 -8.54 16.05 11.92
CA PRO A 571 -8.35 17.01 10.83
C PRO A 571 -9.26 16.66 9.63
N GLU A 572 -9.31 17.56 8.65
CA GLU A 572 -9.95 17.31 7.36
C GLU A 572 -9.11 16.32 6.51
N ILE A 573 -9.70 15.69 5.49
CA ILE A 573 -8.95 14.92 4.49
C ILE A 573 -7.97 15.82 3.76
N TRP A 574 -8.40 17.02 3.33
CA TRP A 574 -7.59 18.03 2.67
C TRP A 574 -6.30 18.34 3.45
N ASP A 575 -6.41 18.51 4.77
CA ASP A 575 -5.25 18.77 5.63
C ASP A 575 -4.22 17.63 5.65
N LYS A 576 -4.65 16.41 5.31
CA LYS A 576 -3.77 15.24 5.20
C LYS A 576 -3.19 15.06 3.81
N VAL A 577 -3.80 15.61 2.76
CA VAL A 577 -3.43 15.34 1.35
C VAL A 577 -2.76 16.52 0.65
N LYS A 578 -2.97 17.74 1.13
CA LYS A 578 -2.45 18.96 0.50
C LYS A 578 -0.91 18.99 0.46
N PRO A 579 -0.30 19.64 -0.56
CA PRO A 579 1.14 19.84 -0.62
C PRO A 579 1.67 20.64 0.56
N GLN A 580 2.91 20.36 0.94
CA GLN A 580 3.57 21.10 2.03
C GLN A 580 3.81 22.57 1.72
N ASP A 581 4.02 22.91 0.44
CA ASP A 581 4.44 24.25 0.02
C ASP A 581 3.27 25.24 -0.10
N GLN A 582 2.02 24.78 0.11
CA GLN A 582 0.81 25.62 0.14
C GLN A 582 0.38 25.97 1.58
N ARG A 583 1.34 26.22 2.49
CA ARG A 583 1.02 26.67 3.86
C ARG A 583 0.55 28.11 3.94
#